data_AF-A0A2D6G796-F1
#
_entry.id   AF-A0A2D6G796-F1
#
_cell.length_a   1.000
_cell.length_b   1.000
_cell.length_c   1.000
_cell.angle_alpha   90.00
_cell.angle_beta   90.00
_cell.angle_gamma   90.00
#
_symmetry.space_group_name_H-M   'P 1'
#
loop_
_entity.id
_entity.type
_entity.pdbx_description
1 polymer ?
#
loop_
_entity_poly.entity_id
_entity_poly.type
_entity_poly.pdbx_seq_one_letter_code
_entity_poly.pdbx_strand_id
1 'polypeptide(L)'
;MKMSKLSQLQGKGQIFKIGGIDLELKPLRIDEIEVLSIDDKAPMEEQMKQSRRLISKVLKNSVPDTTDEEINNISLEHMQQLMEAIMKLHKFTKEGDERINKLKDAIKAKQSKGPNPK
;
A
#
# COMPACT_ATOMS: atom_id res chain seq x y z
N MET A 1 17.54 -1.51 30.93
CA MET A 1 17.31 -0.23 30.23
C MET A 1 15.84 0.15 30.36
N LYS A 2 15.52 1.38 30.80
CA LYS A 2 14.13 1.83 30.97
C LYS A 2 13.61 2.29 29.61
N MET A 3 12.59 1.63 29.07
CA MET A 3 11.91 2.06 27.84
C MET A 3 11.40 3.50 28.01
N SER A 4 11.66 4.36 27.03
CA SER A 4 11.06 5.70 26.99
C SER A 4 9.53 5.58 26.92
N LYS A 5 8.79 6.48 27.57
CA LYS A 5 7.33 6.52 27.46
C LYS A 5 6.87 6.63 25.99
N LEU A 6 7.68 7.28 25.15
CA LEU A 6 7.38 7.41 23.72
C LEU A 6 7.51 6.10 22.93
N SER A 7 8.20 5.08 23.45
CA SER A 7 8.24 3.76 22.78
C SER A 7 6.86 3.10 22.72
N GLN A 8 5.94 3.47 23.61
CA GLN A 8 4.55 3.02 23.59
C GLN A 8 3.75 3.61 22.41
N LEU A 9 4.22 4.71 21.82
CA LEU A 9 3.58 5.38 20.68
C LEU A 9 4.14 4.92 19.33
N GLN A 10 5.18 4.06 19.33
CA GLN A 10 5.73 3.52 18.09
C GLN A 10 4.70 2.60 17.43
N GLY A 11 4.45 2.83 16.14
CA GLY A 11 3.57 1.99 15.36
C GLY A 11 4.10 0.55 15.33
N LYS A 12 3.22 -0.41 15.60
CA LYS A 12 3.56 -1.84 15.60
C LYS A 12 3.30 -2.42 14.22
N GLY A 13 4.17 -3.35 13.81
CA GLY A 13 3.93 -4.15 12.61
C GLY A 13 2.68 -5.01 12.76
N GLN A 14 2.06 -5.34 11.63
CA GLN A 14 0.94 -6.27 11.56
C GLN A 14 1.16 -7.24 10.41
N ILE A 15 0.84 -8.52 10.65
CA ILE A 15 0.96 -9.57 9.63
C ILE A 15 -0.29 -9.57 8.75
N PHE A 16 -0.07 -9.55 7.43
CA PHE A 16 -1.10 -9.66 6.41
C PHE A 16 -0.79 -10.82 5.46
N LYS A 17 -1.84 -11.49 4.99
CA LYS A 17 -1.70 -12.55 3.99
C LYS A 17 -1.87 -11.98 2.58
N ILE A 18 -0.80 -11.96 1.80
CA ILE A 18 -0.75 -11.34 0.46
C ILE A 18 -0.15 -12.35 -0.50
N GLY A 19 -0.83 -12.67 -1.60
CA GLY A 19 -0.32 -13.65 -2.57
C GLY A 19 0.03 -15.03 -1.99
N GLY A 20 -0.59 -15.41 -0.85
CA GLY A 20 -0.31 -16.66 -0.15
C GLY A 20 0.84 -16.63 0.85
N ILE A 21 1.60 -15.53 0.93
CA ILE A 21 2.67 -15.35 1.94
C ILE A 21 2.19 -14.53 3.14
N ASP A 22 2.76 -14.83 4.31
CA ASP A 22 2.58 -14.00 5.51
C ASP A 22 3.62 -12.88 5.49
N LEU A 23 3.15 -11.64 5.35
CA LEU A 23 3.98 -10.45 5.25
C LEU A 23 3.71 -9.53 6.45
N GLU A 24 4.73 -9.32 7.29
CA GLU A 24 4.67 -8.32 8.35
C GLU A 24 4.89 -6.93 7.76
N LEU A 25 3.86 -6.08 7.78
CA LEU A 25 3.95 -4.69 7.34
C LEU A 25 4.12 -3.76 8.53
N LYS A 26 5.09 -2.85 8.45
CA LYS A 26 5.36 -1.81 9.44
C LYS A 26 4.75 -0.47 9.00
N PRO A 27 4.11 0.27 9.92
CA PRO A 27 3.53 1.56 9.58
C PRO A 27 4.61 2.57 9.23
N LEU A 28 4.22 3.61 8.48
CA LEU A 28 5.09 4.73 8.18
C LEU A 28 5.43 5.51 9.45
N ARG A 29 6.61 6.12 9.43
CA ARG A 29 7.06 7.02 10.49
C ARG A 29 6.56 8.45 10.25
N ILE A 30 6.66 9.30 11.26
CA ILE A 30 6.14 10.67 11.21
C ILE A 30 6.85 11.54 10.16
N ASP A 31 8.13 11.26 9.90
CA ASP A 31 8.93 11.88 8.84
C ASP A 31 8.57 11.39 7.42
N GLU A 32 7.68 10.40 7.31
CA GLU A 32 7.27 9.77 6.05
C GLU A 32 5.79 10.05 5.73
N ILE A 33 5.14 10.93 6.51
CA ILE A 33 3.70 11.19 6.43
C ILE A 33 3.25 11.75 5.08
N GLU A 34 4.14 12.46 4.37
CA GLU A 34 3.86 13.02 3.04
C GLU A 34 3.49 11.95 2.01
N VAL A 35 3.93 10.71 2.23
CA VAL A 35 3.64 9.58 1.34
C VAL A 35 2.19 9.10 1.48
N LEU A 36 1.50 9.44 2.57
CA LEU A 36 0.07 9.14 2.78
C LEU A 36 -0.86 10.12 2.06
N SER A 37 -0.35 11.26 1.60
CA SER A 37 -1.13 12.27 0.88
C SER A 37 -1.37 11.84 -0.56
N ILE A 38 -2.37 10.97 -0.76
CA ILE A 38 -2.86 10.58 -2.07
C ILE A 38 -3.96 11.57 -2.47
N ASP A 39 -3.77 12.24 -3.59
CA ASP A 39 -4.76 13.14 -4.17
C ASP A 39 -5.78 12.31 -4.97
N ASP A 40 -6.98 12.19 -4.43
CA ASP A 40 -8.08 11.43 -5.03
C ASP A 40 -8.74 12.13 -6.23
N LYS A 41 -8.36 13.39 -6.50
CA LYS A 41 -8.79 14.17 -7.66
C LYS A 41 -7.74 14.20 -8.76
N ALA A 42 -6.53 13.70 -8.51
CA ALA A 42 -5.47 13.63 -9.50
C ALA A 42 -5.83 12.66 -10.65
N PRO A 43 -5.25 12.82 -11.85
CA PRO A 43 -5.38 11.85 -12.94
C PRO A 43 -5.02 10.43 -12.49
N MET A 44 -5.66 9.42 -13.09
CA MET A 44 -5.47 8.01 -12.69
C MET A 44 -3.99 7.57 -12.73
N GLU A 45 -3.21 8.08 -13.67
CA GLU A 45 -1.77 7.79 -13.74
C GLU A 45 -1.01 8.34 -12.52
N GLU A 46 -1.34 9.55 -12.07
CA GLU A 46 -0.74 10.14 -10.87
C GLU A 46 -1.16 9.41 -9.60
N GLN A 47 -2.43 9.02 -9.50
CA GLN A 47 -2.92 8.18 -8.39
C GLN A 47 -2.17 6.84 -8.31
N MET A 48 -1.89 6.22 -9.46
CA MET A 48 -1.09 4.99 -9.52
C MET A 48 0.36 5.22 -9.10
N LYS A 49 0.98 6.33 -9.53
CA LYS A 49 2.34 6.72 -9.09
C LYS A 49 2.40 6.93 -7.58
N GLN A 50 1.42 7.64 -7.01
CA GLN A 50 1.31 7.86 -5.56
C GLN A 50 1.12 6.55 -4.79
N SER A 51 0.23 5.67 -5.28
CA SER A 51 0.00 4.35 -4.69
C SER A 51 1.26 3.48 -4.72
N ARG A 52 1.97 3.44 -5.85
CA ARG A 52 3.25 2.72 -5.97
C ARG A 52 4.30 3.28 -5.00
N ARG A 53 4.38 4.60 -4.84
CA ARG A 53 5.31 5.25 -3.90
C ARG A 53 5.00 4.84 -2.45
N LEU A 54 3.72 4.80 -2.08
CA LEU A 54 3.28 4.34 -0.76
C LEU A 54 3.64 2.88 -0.51
N ILE A 55 3.29 2.00 -1.45
CA ILE A 55 3.59 0.56 -1.35
C ILE A 55 5.09 0.33 -1.24
N SER A 56 5.88 0.95 -2.12
CA SER A 56 7.34 0.84 -2.12
C SER A 56 7.93 1.26 -0.76
N LYS A 57 7.45 2.38 -0.22
CA LYS A 57 7.95 2.90 1.06
C LYS A 57 7.63 1.98 2.22
N VAL A 58 6.40 1.46 2.30
CA VAL A 58 6.01 0.53 3.35
C VAL A 58 6.77 -0.79 3.22
N LEU A 59 6.93 -1.33 2.01
CA LEU A 59 7.68 -2.56 1.78
C LEU A 59 9.14 -2.41 2.20
N LYS A 60 9.83 -1.34 1.79
CA LYS A 60 11.22 -1.09 2.20
C LYS A 60 11.40 -0.93 3.71
N ASN A 61 10.41 -0.37 4.41
CA ASN A 61 10.42 -0.28 5.87
C ASN A 61 10.20 -1.64 6.54
N SER A 62 9.43 -2.51 5.89
CA SER A 62 8.97 -3.78 6.44
C SER A 62 9.95 -4.93 6.18
N VAL A 63 10.50 -4.97 4.96
CA VAL A 63 11.38 -5.99 4.39
C VAL A 63 12.63 -5.26 3.87
N PRO A 64 13.69 -5.10 4.69
CA PRO A 64 14.84 -4.24 4.39
C PRO A 64 15.66 -4.65 3.16
N ASP A 65 15.58 -5.92 2.79
CA ASP A 65 16.23 -6.54 1.64
C ASP A 65 15.42 -6.42 0.34
N THR A 66 14.21 -5.86 0.39
CA THR A 66 13.40 -5.65 -0.83
C THR A 66 14.09 -4.68 -1.79
N THR A 67 14.23 -5.12 -3.02
CA THR A 67 14.79 -4.35 -4.14
C THR A 67 13.71 -3.58 -4.90
N ASP A 68 14.12 -2.53 -5.61
CA ASP A 68 13.20 -1.81 -6.51
C ASP A 68 12.70 -2.68 -7.66
N GLU A 69 13.51 -3.65 -8.11
CA GLU A 69 13.14 -4.61 -9.15
C GLU A 69 12.00 -5.53 -8.69
N GLU A 70 12.10 -6.10 -7.48
CA GLU A 70 11.03 -6.93 -6.91
C GLU A 70 9.73 -6.14 -6.79
N ILE A 71 9.78 -4.90 -6.31
CA ILE A 71 8.60 -4.03 -6.18
C ILE A 71 7.93 -3.78 -7.54
N ASN A 72 8.72 -3.60 -8.60
CA ASN A 72 8.20 -3.33 -9.94
C ASN A 72 7.57 -4.55 -10.60
N ASN A 73 7.99 -5.74 -10.18
CA ASN A 73 7.48 -7.01 -10.69
C ASN A 73 6.27 -7.53 -9.89
N ILE A 74 5.81 -6.79 -8.87
CA ILE A 74 4.57 -7.11 -8.15
C ILE A 74 3.39 -7.02 -9.12
N SER A 75 2.62 -8.10 -9.22
CA SER A 75 1.42 -8.14 -10.06
C SER A 75 0.37 -7.13 -9.57
N LEU A 76 -0.47 -6.65 -10.49
CA LEU A 76 -1.54 -5.70 -10.16
C LEU A 76 -2.53 -6.26 -9.12
N GLU A 77 -2.74 -7.57 -9.10
CA GLU A 77 -3.56 -8.24 -8.09
C GLU A 77 -2.96 -8.09 -6.68
N HIS A 78 -1.67 -8.37 -6.53
CA HIS A 78 -0.97 -8.21 -5.26
C HIS A 78 -0.81 -6.73 -4.88
N MET A 79 -0.69 -5.83 -5.85
CA MET A 79 -0.69 -4.38 -5.61
C MET A 79 -1.98 -3.93 -4.90
N GLN A 80 -3.14 -4.43 -5.31
CA GLN A 80 -4.41 -4.12 -4.65
C GLN A 80 -4.43 -4.64 -3.21
N GLN A 81 -4.02 -5.90 -3.00
CA GLN A 81 -3.97 -6.51 -1.66
C GLN A 81 -3.02 -5.75 -0.72
N LEU A 82 -1.86 -5.32 -1.24
CA LEU A 82 -0.91 -4.48 -0.52
C LEU A 82 -1.51 -3.14 -0.14
N MET A 83 -2.21 -2.48 -1.06
CA MET A 83 -2.85 -1.20 -0.78
C MET A 83 -3.91 -1.33 0.33
N GLU A 84 -4.77 -2.35 0.25
CA GLU A 84 -5.78 -2.62 1.28
C GLU A 84 -5.14 -2.91 2.65
N ALA A 85 -4.07 -3.71 2.67
CA ALA A 85 -3.31 -4.02 3.88
C ALA A 85 -2.69 -2.75 4.50
N ILE A 86 -2.09 -1.88 3.69
CA ILE A 86 -1.48 -0.62 4.13
C ILE A 86 -2.54 0.33 4.69
N MET A 87 -3.70 0.46 4.04
CA MET A 87 -4.80 1.29 4.53
C MET A 87 -5.34 0.78 5.87
N LYS A 88 -5.45 -0.55 6.01
CA LYS A 88 -5.85 -1.20 7.26
C LYS A 88 -4.82 -0.99 8.38
N LEU A 89 -3.54 -1.10 8.07
CA LEU A 89 -2.43 -0.87 9.01
C LEU A 89 -2.47 0.55 9.59
N HIS A 90 -2.75 1.55 8.76
CA HIS A 90 -2.85 2.95 9.18
C HIS A 90 -4.24 3.35 9.70
N LYS A 91 -5.15 2.37 9.84
CA LYS A 91 -6.53 2.58 10.33
C LYS A 91 -7.33 3.63 9.55
N PHE A 92 -7.05 3.78 8.25
CA PHE A 92 -7.89 4.58 7.34
C PHE A 92 -9.20 3.85 6.97
N THR A 93 -9.49 2.70 7.59
CA THR A 93 -10.61 1.81 7.27
C THR A 93 -11.86 2.03 8.14
N LYS A 94 -12.16 3.26 8.56
CA LYS A 94 -13.54 3.50 9.02
C LYS A 94 -14.48 3.43 7.81
N GLU A 95 -15.62 2.80 8.02
CA GLU A 95 -16.68 2.55 7.04
C GLU A 95 -16.82 3.69 6.02
N GLY A 96 -16.62 3.37 4.74
CA GLY A 96 -16.94 4.28 3.64
C GLY A 96 -15.79 5.08 3.02
N ASP A 97 -14.56 4.55 2.96
CA ASP A 97 -13.55 5.22 2.13
C ASP A 97 -13.77 4.88 0.64
N GLU A 98 -14.51 5.75 -0.08
CA GLU A 98 -14.80 5.66 -1.52
C GLU A 98 -13.55 5.38 -2.38
N ARG A 99 -12.38 5.73 -1.85
CA ARG A 99 -11.06 5.56 -2.46
C ARG A 99 -10.71 4.10 -2.74
N ILE A 100 -11.02 3.19 -1.83
CA ILE A 100 -10.77 1.76 -2.03
C ILE A 100 -11.64 1.23 -3.18
N ASN A 101 -12.92 1.61 -3.22
CA ASN A 101 -13.83 1.19 -4.27
C ASN A 101 -13.39 1.71 -5.65
N LYS A 102 -12.97 2.98 -5.74
CA LYS A 102 -12.46 3.57 -7.00
C LYS A 102 -11.19 2.89 -7.51
N LEU A 103 -10.27 2.50 -6.61
CA LEU A 103 -9.08 1.73 -7.00
C LEU A 103 -9.45 0.32 -7.51
N LYS A 104 -10.40 -0.35 -6.85
CA LYS A 104 -10.93 -1.66 -7.32
C LYS A 104 -11.54 -1.54 -8.70
N ASP A 105 -12.31 -0.49 -8.96
CA ASP A 105 -12.94 -0.25 -10.25
C ASP A 105 -11.92 0.05 -11.34
N ALA A 106 -10.87 0.84 -11.04
CA ALA A 106 -9.78 1.13 -11.97
C ALA A 106 -8.95 -0.12 -12.32
N ILE A 107 -8.67 -0.99 -11.35
CA ILE A 107 -7.95 -2.25 -11.57
C ILE A 107 -8.81 -3.22 -12.40
N LYS A 108 -10.10 -3.36 -12.07
CA LYS A 108 -11.05 -4.16 -12.86
C LYS A 108 -11.18 -3.66 -14.30
N ALA A 109 -11.26 -2.34 -14.51
CA ALA A 109 -11.35 -1.74 -15.84
C ALA A 109 -10.09 -1.99 -16.69
N LYS A 110 -8.92 -2.14 -16.05
CA LYS A 110 -7.67 -2.54 -16.73
C LYS A 110 -7.59 -4.03 -17.00
N GLN A 111 -8.11 -4.87 -16.10
CA GLN A 111 -8.17 -6.32 -16.29
C GLN A 111 -9.20 -6.74 -17.35
N SER A 112 -10.31 -6.01 -17.49
CA SER A 112 -11.34 -6.27 -18.50
C SER A 112 -10.96 -5.79 -19.90
N LYS A 113 -9.90 -4.98 -20.04
CA LYS A 113 -9.29 -4.60 -21.32
C LYS A 113 -8.08 -5.52 -21.62
N GLY A 114 -8.34 -6.83 -21.68
CA GLY A 114 -7.45 -7.79 -22.34
C GLY A 114 -7.45 -7.58 -23.87
N PRO A 115 -6.43 -8.08 -24.61
CA PRO A 115 -6.12 -7.64 -25.95
C PRO A 115 -7.26 -7.96 -26.91
N ASN A 116 -7.68 -6.95 -27.66
CA ASN A 116 -8.56 -7.12 -28.80
C ASN A 116 -7.90 -8.10 -29.79
N PRO A 117 -8.47 -9.28 -30.07
CA PRO A 117 -7.94 -10.13 -31.12
C PRO A 117 -8.27 -9.45 -32.46
N LYS A 118 -7.25 -8.98 -33.15
CA LYS A 118 -7.30 -8.78 -34.60
C LYS A 118 -6.55 -9.91 -35.25
#